data_AF-A0A9X0YRV5-F1
#
_entry.id   AF-A0A9X0YRV5-F1
#
_cell.length_a   1.000
_cell.length_b   1.000
_cell.length_c   1.000
_cell.angle_alpha   90.00
_cell.angle_beta   90.00
_cell.angle_gamma   90.00
#
_symmetry.space_group_name_H-M   'P 1'
#
loop_
_entity.id
_entity.type
_entity.pdbx_description
1 polymer ?
#
loop_
_entity_poly.entity_id
_entity_poly.type
_entity_poly.pdbx_seq_one_letter_code
_entity_poly.pdbx_strand_id
1 'polypeptide(L)'
;MSKFWKMVVSYIVALILVLTIYIGISELYLTIHKWIFENSDLSVFRISQIIGIVATVLISTIALAKEIRAYPGNVSIGATNLPNFMYHPDFEKLHNSSFLKDREKLKAKINEQEQYNEELLDELERKDLEFEQVAYISDIFIRHHKNASRLVRSLLQLLNEGSPYWKWEFCNNILDECVTILLEDRADKSSTIYFINGENKLEMFAYNRIEFSSSRNRKFKKGEGFAGYIWKTGETELVSDVLNSPHFKGAYAPRHEYGSILGVPIKIGEKVVGVLCVQSEDIDEFHSDDERTVIFYADMCALAHFYDKINDR
;
A
#
# COMPACT_ATOMS: atom_id res chain seq x y z
N MET A 1 24.67 4.08 -71.43
CA MET A 1 25.65 4.20 -70.33
C MET A 1 24.90 4.59 -69.06
N SER A 2 24.91 3.74 -68.01
CA SER A 2 24.11 3.97 -66.79
C SER A 2 24.51 5.27 -66.08
N LYS A 3 23.58 5.88 -65.33
CA LYS A 3 23.83 7.14 -64.59
C LYS A 3 25.06 7.04 -63.69
N PHE A 4 25.25 5.86 -63.08
CA PHE A 4 26.43 5.52 -62.28
C PHE A 4 27.72 5.59 -63.10
N TRP A 5 27.76 4.99 -64.29
CA TRP A 5 28.97 4.98 -65.11
C TRP A 5 29.33 6.37 -65.65
N LYS A 6 28.35 7.21 -65.98
CA LYS A 6 28.60 8.62 -66.37
C LYS A 6 29.18 9.43 -65.21
N MET A 7 28.69 9.20 -63.99
CA MET A 7 29.21 9.82 -62.78
C MET A 7 30.67 9.40 -62.55
N VAL A 8 30.97 8.11 -62.60
CA VAL A 8 32.35 7.59 -62.43
C VAL A 8 33.29 8.14 -63.50
N VAL A 9 32.91 8.14 -64.77
CA VAL A 9 33.73 8.69 -65.86
C VAL A 9 33.96 10.20 -65.67
N SER A 10 32.95 10.95 -65.22
CA SER A 10 33.12 12.39 -64.97
C SER A 10 34.15 12.67 -63.87
N TYR A 11 34.19 11.85 -62.82
CA TYR A 11 35.20 11.96 -61.76
C TYR A 11 36.60 11.59 -62.27
N ILE A 12 36.74 10.56 -63.11
CA ILE A 12 38.03 10.17 -63.68
C ILE A 12 38.58 11.26 -64.60
N VAL A 13 37.74 11.83 -65.48
CA VAL A 13 38.16 12.91 -66.38
C VAL A 13 38.52 14.18 -65.60
N ALA A 14 37.72 14.54 -64.58
CA ALA A 14 38.03 15.66 -63.71
C ALA A 14 39.37 15.46 -62.95
N LEU A 15 39.64 14.25 -62.47
CA LEU A 15 40.89 13.91 -61.80
C LEU A 15 42.09 14.07 -62.75
N ILE A 16 42.00 13.58 -63.98
CA ILE A 16 43.08 13.68 -64.98
C ILE A 16 43.37 15.15 -65.30
N LEU A 17 42.33 15.97 -65.51
CA LEU A 17 42.47 17.40 -65.77
C LEU A 17 43.10 18.17 -64.60
N VAL A 18 42.71 17.85 -63.37
CA VAL A 18 43.29 18.48 -62.18
C VAL A 18 44.77 18.10 -62.05
N LEU A 19 45.13 16.83 -62.30
CA LEU A 19 46.51 16.37 -62.25
C LEU A 19 47.40 17.03 -63.31
N THR A 20 46.93 17.21 -64.53
CA THR A 20 47.72 17.87 -65.60
C THR A 20 47.96 19.35 -65.31
N ILE A 21 46.93 20.08 -64.86
CA ILE A 21 47.06 21.48 -64.43
C ILE A 21 48.05 21.57 -63.26
N TYR A 22 47.98 20.64 -62.32
CA TYR A 22 48.84 20.61 -61.15
C TYR A 22 50.32 20.39 -61.49
N ILE A 23 50.62 19.45 -62.40
CA ILE A 23 51.98 19.23 -62.89
C ILE A 23 52.53 20.50 -63.57
N GLY A 24 51.72 21.14 -64.42
CA GLY A 24 52.13 22.37 -65.10
C GLY A 24 52.43 23.53 -64.15
N ILE A 25 51.61 23.72 -63.11
CA ILE A 25 51.86 24.73 -62.06
C ILE A 25 53.13 24.39 -61.27
N SER A 26 53.36 23.11 -60.97
CA SER A 26 54.56 22.67 -60.25
C SER A 26 55.85 22.90 -61.05
N GLU A 27 55.83 22.68 -62.37
CA GLU A 27 56.99 22.95 -63.23
C GLU A 27 57.27 24.45 -63.33
N LEU A 28 56.24 25.27 -63.54
CA LEU A 28 56.37 26.73 -63.58
C LEU A 28 57.00 27.28 -62.29
N TYR A 29 56.57 26.78 -61.13
CA TYR A 29 57.13 27.18 -59.85
C TYR A 29 58.60 26.76 -59.69
N LEU A 30 58.97 25.56 -60.14
CA LEU A 30 60.37 25.11 -60.11
C LEU A 30 61.28 26.00 -60.99
N THR A 31 60.79 26.42 -62.16
CA THR A 31 61.53 27.35 -63.02
C THR A 31 61.74 28.69 -62.33
N ILE A 32 60.71 29.24 -61.68
CA ILE A 32 60.81 30.50 -60.92
C ILE A 32 61.71 30.33 -59.69
N HIS A 33 61.62 29.23 -58.96
CA HIS A 33 62.43 28.99 -57.77
C HIS A 33 63.92 28.82 -58.10
N LYS A 34 64.27 28.10 -59.17
CA LYS A 34 65.65 28.01 -59.65
C LYS A 34 66.21 29.35 -60.11
N TRP A 35 65.35 30.21 -60.66
CA TRP A 35 65.72 31.56 -61.05
C TRP A 35 66.02 32.47 -59.84
N ILE A 36 65.34 32.25 -58.70
CA ILE A 36 65.50 33.08 -57.49
C ILE A 36 66.56 32.53 -56.51
N PHE A 37 66.67 31.21 -56.36
CA PHE A 37 67.57 30.56 -55.42
C PHE A 37 68.52 29.63 -56.17
N GLU A 38 69.74 30.11 -56.39
CA GLU A 38 70.73 29.55 -57.33
C GLU A 38 71.29 28.16 -56.93
N ASN A 39 70.95 27.63 -55.75
CA ASN A 39 71.42 26.32 -55.27
C ASN A 39 70.41 25.59 -54.37
N SER A 40 69.34 25.06 -54.96
CA SER A 40 68.47 24.11 -54.26
C SER A 40 67.93 23.04 -55.22
N ASP A 41 68.27 21.78 -54.98
CA ASP A 41 67.67 20.60 -55.63
C ASP A 41 66.29 20.30 -55.01
N LEU A 42 65.28 21.02 -55.47
CA LEU A 42 63.88 20.72 -55.19
C LEU A 42 63.29 19.89 -56.34
N SER A 43 62.76 18.71 -56.01
CA SER A 43 62.03 17.89 -56.97
C SER A 43 60.53 18.22 -56.96
N VAL A 44 59.86 18.03 -58.09
CA VAL A 44 58.38 18.11 -58.23
C VAL A 44 57.69 17.33 -57.10
N PHE A 45 58.25 16.17 -56.76
CA PHE A 45 57.75 15.31 -55.70
C PHE A 45 57.73 15.99 -54.32
N ARG A 46 58.79 16.71 -53.92
CA ARG A 46 58.81 17.42 -52.62
C ARG A 46 57.77 18.54 -52.54
N ILE A 47 57.54 19.27 -53.63
CA ILE A 47 56.52 20.35 -53.66
C ILE A 47 55.12 19.76 -53.52
N SER A 48 54.86 18.63 -54.20
CA SER A 48 53.57 17.95 -54.06
C SER A 48 53.29 17.45 -52.64
N GLN A 49 54.33 16.99 -51.94
CA GLN A 49 54.22 16.60 -50.53
C GLN A 49 53.86 17.79 -49.64
N ILE A 50 54.49 18.96 -49.85
CA ILE A 50 54.19 20.16 -49.05
C ILE A 50 52.74 20.61 -49.25
N ILE A 51 52.29 20.70 -50.50
CA ILE A 51 50.90 21.08 -50.82
C ILE A 51 49.91 20.06 -50.26
N GLY A 52 50.21 18.76 -50.38
CA GLY A 52 49.41 17.68 -49.81
C GLY A 52 49.31 17.75 -48.28
N ILE A 53 50.41 18.05 -47.59
CA ILE A 53 50.42 18.26 -46.14
C ILE A 53 49.53 19.46 -45.77
N VAL A 54 49.68 20.60 -46.45
CA VAL A 54 48.88 21.80 -46.19
C VAL A 54 47.38 21.53 -46.41
N ALA A 55 47.02 20.86 -47.50
CA ALA A 55 45.64 20.48 -47.78
C ALA A 55 45.08 19.52 -46.73
N THR A 56 45.87 18.53 -46.31
CA THR A 56 45.47 17.56 -45.27
C THR A 56 45.24 18.27 -43.94
N VAL A 57 46.14 19.19 -43.54
CA VAL A 57 45.99 19.99 -42.33
C VAL A 57 44.74 20.87 -42.41
N LEU A 58 44.45 21.50 -43.55
CA LEU A 58 43.23 22.30 -43.72
C LEU A 58 41.96 21.45 -43.61
N ILE A 59 41.92 20.30 -44.30
CA ILE A 59 40.75 19.41 -44.29
C ILE A 59 40.52 18.85 -42.88
N SER A 60 41.56 18.37 -42.21
CA SER A 60 41.45 17.86 -40.85
C SER A 60 41.03 18.95 -39.86
N THR A 61 41.54 20.17 -40.02
CA THR A 61 41.14 21.33 -39.20
C THR A 61 39.66 21.66 -39.39
N ILE A 62 39.17 21.70 -40.63
CA ILE A 62 37.74 21.96 -40.92
C ILE A 62 36.86 20.85 -40.36
N ALA A 63 37.28 19.59 -40.49
CA ALA A 63 36.54 18.44 -39.97
C ALA A 63 36.46 18.48 -38.43
N LEU A 64 37.59 18.70 -37.76
CA LEU A 64 37.67 18.79 -36.30
C LEU A 64 36.85 19.98 -35.77
N ALA A 65 36.92 21.14 -36.43
CA ALA A 65 36.15 22.32 -36.06
C ALA A 65 34.64 22.14 -36.24
N LYS A 66 34.19 21.28 -37.17
CA LYS A 66 32.78 20.90 -37.28
C LYS A 66 32.37 19.98 -36.12
N GLU A 67 33.19 18.99 -35.80
CA GLU A 67 32.89 18.03 -34.74
C GLU A 67 32.83 18.71 -33.36
N ILE A 68 33.77 19.61 -33.05
CA ILE A 68 33.79 20.36 -31.79
C ILE A 68 32.53 21.23 -31.65
N ARG A 69 32.06 21.90 -32.72
CA ARG A 69 30.86 22.76 -32.65
C ARG A 69 29.56 21.99 -32.42
N ALA A 70 29.54 20.70 -32.77
CA ALA A 70 28.37 19.84 -32.62
C ALA A 70 28.37 19.01 -31.32
N TYR A 71 29.46 19.01 -30.55
CA TYR A 71 29.61 18.17 -29.36
C TYR A 71 29.24 18.94 -28.07
N PRO A 72 28.19 18.55 -27.33
CA PRO A 72 27.76 19.27 -26.13
C PRO A 72 28.61 19.02 -24.86
N GLY A 73 29.50 18.02 -24.87
CA GLY A 73 30.31 17.65 -23.72
C GLY A 73 31.64 18.40 -23.62
N ASN A 74 32.45 18.08 -22.61
CA ASN A 74 33.79 18.64 -22.43
C ASN A 74 34.74 18.18 -23.54
N VAL A 75 35.56 19.10 -24.06
CA VAL A 75 36.60 18.77 -25.05
C VAL A 75 37.90 18.47 -24.32
N SER A 76 38.44 17.28 -24.56
CA SER A 76 39.73 16.86 -24.02
C SER A 76 40.87 17.43 -24.86
N ILE A 77 41.72 18.24 -24.23
CA ILE A 77 42.99 18.72 -24.82
C ILE A 77 44.12 18.19 -23.95
N GLY A 78 44.81 17.15 -24.43
CA GLY A 78 45.83 16.44 -23.68
C GLY A 78 45.26 15.80 -22.40
N ALA A 79 45.81 16.15 -21.24
CA ALA A 79 45.38 15.65 -19.93
C ALA A 79 44.28 16.52 -19.26
N THR A 80 43.74 17.52 -19.96
CA THR A 80 42.74 18.46 -19.40
C THR A 80 41.40 18.33 -20.11
N ASN A 81 40.31 18.34 -19.34
CA ASN A 81 38.94 18.38 -19.85
C ASN A 81 38.38 19.79 -19.64
N LEU A 82 38.17 20.51 -20.73
CA LEU A 82 37.62 21.87 -20.68
C LEU A 82 36.16 21.87 -21.15
N PRO A 83 35.29 22.69 -20.55
CA PRO A 83 33.94 22.90 -21.06
C PRO A 83 33.99 23.47 -22.49
N ASN A 84 33.13 22.96 -23.37
CA ASN A 84 33.15 23.31 -24.77
C ASN A 84 32.37 24.60 -25.05
N PHE A 85 33.07 25.73 -25.01
CA PHE A 85 32.49 27.05 -25.30
C PHE A 85 32.12 27.26 -26.79
N MET A 86 32.52 26.34 -27.68
CA MET A 86 32.26 26.43 -29.11
C MET A 86 31.02 25.64 -29.55
N TYR A 87 30.37 24.91 -28.63
CA TYR A 87 29.13 24.17 -28.92
C TYR A 87 27.97 25.14 -29.22
N HIS A 88 27.19 24.84 -30.26
CA HIS A 88 25.90 25.49 -30.50
C HIS A 88 24.86 24.46 -30.96
N PRO A 89 23.62 24.47 -30.42
CA PRO A 89 22.57 23.51 -30.76
C PRO A 89 22.26 23.44 -32.26
N ASP A 90 22.30 24.58 -32.96
CA ASP A 90 22.02 24.67 -34.40
C ASP A 90 23.05 23.97 -35.31
N PHE A 91 24.21 23.57 -34.77
CA PHE A 91 25.25 22.84 -35.51
C PHE A 91 25.18 21.31 -35.36
N GLU A 92 24.21 20.76 -34.60
CA GLU A 92 23.97 19.31 -34.63
C GLU A 92 23.75 18.85 -36.08
N LYS A 93 24.44 17.77 -36.48
CA LYS A 93 24.24 17.12 -37.78
C LYS A 93 22.73 16.98 -38.00
N LEU A 94 22.19 17.64 -39.04
CA LEU A 94 20.88 17.38 -39.63
C LEU A 94 20.75 15.86 -39.88
N HIS A 95 20.27 15.14 -38.87
CA HIS A 95 19.98 13.73 -38.92
C HIS A 95 18.51 13.61 -39.32
N ASN A 96 18.27 12.83 -40.39
CA ASN A 96 16.98 12.56 -41.03
C ASN A 96 15.73 12.86 -40.16
N SER A 97 14.85 13.71 -40.69
CA SER A 97 13.56 14.09 -40.08
C SER A 97 12.65 12.92 -39.68
N SER A 98 12.90 11.70 -40.21
CA SER A 98 12.21 10.49 -39.76
C SER A 98 12.59 10.07 -38.34
N PHE A 99 13.87 10.15 -37.96
CA PHE A 99 14.32 9.72 -36.63
C PHE A 99 13.85 10.65 -35.51
N LEU A 100 13.67 11.95 -35.79
CA LEU A 100 13.05 12.88 -34.85
C LEU A 100 11.59 12.51 -34.59
N LYS A 101 10.82 12.18 -35.64
CA LYS A 101 9.44 11.69 -35.50
C LYS A 101 9.37 10.35 -34.76
N ASP A 102 10.30 9.44 -35.02
CA ASP A 102 10.35 8.14 -34.33
C ASP A 102 10.73 8.32 -32.86
N ARG A 103 11.64 9.25 -32.53
CA ARG A 103 11.99 9.61 -31.16
C ARG A 103 10.81 10.24 -30.42
N GLU A 104 10.08 11.15 -31.05
CA GLU A 104 8.87 11.74 -30.46
C GLU A 104 7.77 10.69 -30.22
N LYS A 105 7.56 9.77 -31.17
CA LYS A 105 6.64 8.64 -30.99
C LYS A 105 7.08 7.71 -29.86
N LEU A 106 8.38 7.42 -29.74
CA LEU A 106 8.88 6.62 -28.62
C LEU A 106 8.68 7.34 -27.29
N LYS A 107 8.96 8.64 -27.22
CA LYS A 107 8.71 9.44 -26.01
C LYS A 107 7.23 9.46 -25.63
N ALA A 108 6.34 9.63 -26.61
CA ALA A 108 4.89 9.59 -26.36
C ALA A 108 4.45 8.22 -25.81
N LYS A 109 4.97 7.12 -26.38
CA LYS A 109 4.70 5.77 -25.87
C LYS A 109 5.28 5.53 -24.47
N ILE A 110 6.47 6.05 -24.19
CA ILE A 110 7.08 5.95 -22.85
C ILE A 110 6.20 6.69 -21.84
N ASN A 111 5.79 7.92 -22.14
CA ASN A 111 4.91 8.68 -21.25
C ASN A 111 3.55 7.99 -21.05
N GLU A 112 2.94 7.45 -22.10
CA GLU A 112 1.69 6.69 -22.01
C GLU A 112 1.87 5.44 -21.13
N GLN A 113 2.99 4.74 -21.27
CA GLN A 113 3.33 3.58 -20.45
C GLN A 113 3.60 3.96 -18.99
N GLU A 114 4.26 5.09 -18.74
CA GLU A 114 4.50 5.63 -17.40
C GLU A 114 3.16 5.97 -16.72
N GLN A 115 2.25 6.65 -17.42
CA GLN A 115 0.90 6.94 -16.91
C GLN A 115 0.12 5.66 -16.59
N TYR A 116 0.14 4.68 -17.48
CA TYR A 116 -0.51 3.39 -17.22
C TYR A 116 0.08 2.67 -16.00
N ASN A 117 1.40 2.74 -15.80
CA ASN A 117 2.05 2.14 -14.65
C ASN A 117 1.69 2.87 -13.34
N GLU A 118 1.58 4.21 -13.35
CA GLU A 118 1.09 4.98 -12.21
C GLU A 118 -0.36 4.59 -11.85
N GLU A 119 -1.25 4.51 -12.83
CA GLU A 119 -2.64 4.05 -12.62
C GLU A 119 -2.70 2.63 -12.04
N LEU A 120 -1.84 1.72 -12.52
CA LEU A 120 -1.79 0.35 -12.02
C LEU A 120 -1.26 0.27 -10.57
N LEU A 121 -0.29 1.12 -10.21
CA LEU A 121 0.21 1.21 -8.84
C LEU A 121 -0.88 1.69 -7.89
N ASP A 122 -1.64 2.73 -8.28
CA ASP A 122 -2.79 3.21 -7.51
C ASP A 122 -3.86 2.12 -7.34
N GLU A 123 -4.13 1.32 -8.38
CA GLU A 123 -5.07 0.19 -8.29
C GLU A 123 -4.55 -0.91 -7.35
N LEU A 124 -3.25 -1.23 -7.41
CA LEU A 124 -2.62 -2.21 -6.52
C LEU A 124 -2.68 -1.78 -5.06
N GLU A 125 -2.35 -0.52 -4.76
CA GLU A 125 -2.42 0.01 -3.38
C GLU A 125 -3.83 -0.08 -2.81
N ARG A 126 -4.85 0.25 -3.61
CA ARG A 126 -6.26 0.10 -3.20
C ARG A 126 -6.63 -1.35 -2.93
N LYS A 127 -6.20 -2.27 -3.80
CA LYS A 127 -6.45 -3.71 -3.60
C LYS A 127 -5.72 -4.26 -2.39
N ASP A 128 -4.50 -3.83 -2.11
CA ASP A 128 -3.76 -4.24 -0.91
C ASP A 128 -4.52 -3.83 0.36
N LEU A 129 -5.05 -2.61 0.42
CA LEU A 129 -5.92 -2.17 1.53
C LEU A 129 -7.19 -3.01 1.65
N GLU A 130 -7.84 -3.36 0.54
CA GLU A 130 -9.01 -4.26 0.54
C GLU A 130 -8.62 -5.67 1.05
N PHE A 131 -7.47 -6.20 0.63
CA PHE A 131 -6.97 -7.49 1.10
C PHE A 131 -6.62 -7.48 2.59
N GLU A 132 -6.04 -6.40 3.10
CA GLU A 132 -5.78 -6.24 4.54
C GLU A 132 -7.07 -6.27 5.35
N GLN A 133 -8.10 -5.55 4.90
CA GLN A 133 -9.42 -5.57 5.55
C GLN A 133 -10.04 -6.98 5.51
N VAL A 134 -9.96 -7.67 4.37
CA VAL A 134 -10.47 -9.04 4.24
C VAL A 134 -9.70 -10.01 5.15
N ALA A 135 -8.38 -9.89 5.23
CA ALA A 135 -7.54 -10.71 6.10
C ALA A 135 -7.87 -10.47 7.58
N TYR A 136 -8.03 -9.20 7.98
CA TYR A 136 -8.44 -8.81 9.32
C TYR A 136 -9.80 -9.41 9.71
N ILE A 137 -10.82 -9.25 8.86
CA ILE A 137 -12.16 -9.83 9.08
C ILE A 137 -12.08 -11.36 9.15
N SER A 138 -11.27 -12.00 8.28
CA SER A 138 -11.06 -13.44 8.28
C SER A 138 -10.46 -13.94 9.60
N ASP A 139 -9.46 -13.24 10.14
CA ASP A 139 -8.82 -13.61 11.41
C ASP A 139 -9.78 -13.50 12.60
N ILE A 140 -10.59 -12.45 12.64
CA ILE A 140 -11.68 -12.28 13.61
C ILE A 140 -12.65 -13.46 13.51
N PHE A 141 -13.13 -13.77 12.31
CA PHE A 141 -14.07 -14.85 12.07
C PHE A 141 -13.50 -16.22 12.50
N ILE A 142 -12.24 -16.50 12.14
CA ILE A 142 -11.53 -17.73 12.54
C ILE A 142 -11.43 -17.81 14.07
N ARG A 143 -11.12 -16.70 14.74
CA ARG A 143 -11.05 -16.64 16.21
C ARG A 143 -12.40 -16.97 16.84
N HIS A 144 -13.48 -16.31 16.42
CA HIS A 144 -14.81 -16.57 16.95
C HIS A 144 -15.27 -18.00 16.69
N HIS A 145 -14.99 -18.55 15.50
CA HIS A 145 -15.31 -19.94 15.18
C HIS A 145 -14.57 -20.94 16.10
N LYS A 146 -13.28 -20.69 16.38
CA LYS A 146 -12.50 -21.50 17.33
C LYS A 146 -13.05 -21.39 18.75
N ASN A 147 -13.41 -20.19 19.20
CA ASN A 147 -13.96 -19.96 20.54
C ASN A 147 -15.32 -20.65 20.70
N ALA A 148 -16.22 -20.51 19.72
CA ALA A 148 -17.50 -21.22 19.68
C ALA A 148 -17.31 -22.75 19.76
N SER A 149 -16.38 -23.30 18.98
CA SER A 149 -16.05 -24.73 18.98
C SER A 149 -15.49 -25.21 20.32
N ARG A 150 -14.78 -24.37 21.07
CA ARG A 150 -14.32 -24.67 22.43
C ARG A 150 -15.49 -24.68 23.41
N LEU A 151 -16.36 -23.67 23.35
CA LEU A 151 -17.54 -23.58 24.22
C LEU A 151 -18.47 -24.78 24.04
N VAL A 152 -18.77 -25.19 22.80
CA VAL A 152 -19.61 -26.38 22.55
C VAL A 152 -18.98 -27.64 23.15
N ARG A 153 -17.67 -27.85 22.97
CA ARG A 153 -16.98 -29.00 23.57
C ARG A 153 -16.99 -28.95 25.10
N SER A 154 -16.76 -27.76 25.67
CA SER A 154 -16.85 -27.54 27.10
C SER A 154 -18.25 -27.85 27.63
N LEU A 155 -19.31 -27.38 26.96
CA LEU A 155 -20.69 -27.69 27.32
C LEU A 155 -20.94 -29.20 27.33
N LEU A 156 -20.58 -29.89 26.25
CA LEU A 156 -20.77 -31.35 26.14
C LEU A 156 -20.03 -32.11 27.25
N GLN A 157 -18.80 -31.70 27.56
CA GLN A 157 -18.03 -32.29 28.64
C GLN A 157 -18.70 -32.07 30.00
N LEU A 158 -19.08 -30.83 30.31
CA LEU A 158 -19.75 -30.46 31.56
C LEU A 158 -21.07 -31.21 31.75
N LEU A 159 -21.85 -31.36 30.67
CA LEU A 159 -23.08 -32.15 30.67
C LEU A 159 -22.83 -33.64 30.90
N ASN A 160 -21.75 -34.19 30.32
CA ASN A 160 -21.39 -35.60 30.49
C ASN A 160 -20.85 -35.91 31.90
N GLU A 161 -20.15 -34.95 32.52
CA GLU A 161 -19.64 -35.09 33.89
C GLU A 161 -20.77 -35.05 34.95
N GLY A 162 -21.93 -34.47 34.61
CA GLY A 162 -23.09 -34.43 35.49
C GLY A 162 -22.90 -33.56 36.75
N SER A 163 -21.98 -32.59 36.71
CA SER A 163 -21.74 -31.66 37.82
C SER A 163 -23.02 -30.87 38.13
N PRO A 164 -23.44 -30.72 39.41
CA PRO A 164 -24.59 -29.89 39.75
C PRO A 164 -24.35 -28.38 39.47
N TYR A 165 -23.10 -27.99 39.23
CA TYR A 165 -22.71 -26.60 38.92
C TYR A 165 -22.36 -26.39 37.44
N TRP A 166 -22.63 -27.38 36.57
CA TRP A 166 -22.27 -27.35 35.15
C TRP A 166 -22.68 -26.05 34.44
N LYS A 167 -23.88 -25.53 34.73
CA LYS A 167 -24.39 -24.30 34.12
C LYS A 167 -23.60 -23.09 34.56
N TRP A 168 -23.24 -23.03 35.84
CA TRP A 168 -22.42 -21.94 36.37
C TRP A 168 -21.03 -21.98 35.74
N GLU A 169 -20.39 -23.15 35.68
CA GLU A 169 -19.08 -23.33 35.03
C GLU A 169 -19.15 -22.95 33.55
N PHE A 170 -20.18 -23.41 32.83
CA PHE A 170 -20.36 -23.08 31.42
C PHE A 170 -20.57 -21.57 31.19
N CYS A 171 -21.36 -20.91 32.03
CA CYS A 171 -21.54 -19.45 31.94
C CYS A 171 -20.23 -18.70 32.23
N ASN A 172 -19.38 -19.18 33.15
CA ASN A 172 -18.06 -18.58 33.36
C ASN A 172 -17.16 -18.75 32.14
N ASN A 173 -17.16 -19.92 31.50
CA ASN A 173 -16.42 -20.13 30.25
C ASN A 173 -16.90 -19.17 29.14
N ILE A 174 -18.21 -18.92 29.04
CA ILE A 174 -18.74 -17.89 28.14
C ILE A 174 -18.21 -16.51 28.50
N LEU A 175 -18.21 -16.13 29.78
CA LEU A 175 -17.72 -14.82 30.21
C LEU A 175 -16.22 -14.64 29.96
N ASP A 176 -15.42 -15.69 30.10
CA ASP A 176 -14.01 -15.70 29.73
C ASP A 176 -13.85 -15.43 28.24
N GLU A 177 -14.63 -16.12 27.39
CA GLU A 177 -14.60 -15.87 25.94
C GLU A 177 -15.09 -14.46 25.60
N CYS A 178 -16.10 -13.91 26.29
CA CYS A 178 -16.59 -12.53 26.11
C CYS A 178 -15.46 -11.50 26.28
N VAL A 179 -14.62 -11.67 27.31
CA VAL A 179 -13.48 -10.78 27.56
C VAL A 179 -12.40 -10.92 26.48
N THR A 180 -12.39 -12.03 25.72
CA THR A 180 -11.46 -12.22 24.58
C THR A 180 -12.01 -11.79 23.21
N ILE A 181 -13.29 -11.42 23.11
CA ILE A 181 -13.90 -10.96 21.84
C ILE A 181 -13.18 -9.70 21.36
N LEU A 182 -12.81 -8.80 22.27
CA LEU A 182 -12.31 -7.49 21.93
C LEU A 182 -10.80 -7.47 21.65
N LEU A 183 -10.39 -6.49 20.85
CA LEU A 183 -9.02 -6.32 20.37
C LEU A 183 -8.05 -6.04 21.52
N GLU A 184 -6.87 -6.64 21.38
CA GLU A 184 -5.56 -6.39 22.01
C GLU A 184 -5.43 -6.27 23.54
N ASP A 185 -6.29 -5.55 24.25
CA ASP A 185 -6.19 -5.41 25.70
C ASP A 185 -7.37 -6.07 26.42
N ARG A 186 -7.04 -6.95 27.38
CA ARG A 186 -8.01 -7.74 28.15
C ARG A 186 -8.19 -7.18 29.56
N ALA A 187 -7.38 -6.20 29.95
CA ALA A 187 -7.27 -5.75 31.33
C ALA A 187 -8.42 -4.83 31.75
N ASP A 188 -9.00 -4.09 30.81
CA ASP A 188 -10.02 -3.05 30.97
C ASP A 188 -11.46 -3.58 30.87
N LYS A 189 -11.63 -4.87 30.51
CA LYS A 189 -12.94 -5.45 30.18
C LYS A 189 -13.48 -6.32 31.31
N SER A 190 -14.78 -6.14 31.57
CA SER A 190 -15.54 -7.00 32.48
C SER A 190 -16.86 -7.42 31.87
N SER A 191 -17.39 -8.55 32.34
CA SER A 191 -18.60 -9.14 31.78
C SER A 191 -19.46 -9.76 32.87
N THR A 192 -20.78 -9.73 32.66
CA THR A 192 -21.77 -10.17 33.64
C THR A 192 -22.94 -10.86 32.97
N ILE A 193 -23.38 -12.00 33.53
CA ILE A 193 -24.66 -12.62 33.19
C ILE A 193 -25.63 -12.41 34.35
N TYR A 194 -26.80 -11.89 34.02
CA TYR A 194 -27.95 -11.82 34.92
C TYR A 194 -29.03 -12.79 34.46
N PHE A 195 -29.64 -13.53 35.38
CA PHE A 195 -30.87 -14.30 35.12
C PHE A 195 -32.03 -13.75 35.95
N ILE A 196 -33.26 -13.94 35.44
CA ILE A 196 -34.46 -13.58 36.19
C ILE A 196 -34.68 -14.61 37.30
N ASN A 197 -34.75 -14.14 38.54
CA ASN A 197 -35.01 -14.97 39.71
C ASN A 197 -36.52 -15.16 39.97
N GLY A 198 -36.86 -15.94 41.00
CA GLY A 198 -38.26 -16.22 41.37
C GLY A 198 -39.07 -15.00 41.81
N GLU A 199 -38.42 -13.89 42.19
CA GLU A 199 -39.07 -12.62 42.54
C GLU A 199 -39.27 -11.69 41.33
N ASN A 200 -39.04 -12.18 40.11
CA ASN A 200 -39.10 -11.40 38.89
C ASN A 200 -38.17 -10.17 38.94
N LYS A 201 -36.92 -10.42 39.33
CA LYS A 201 -35.81 -9.45 39.28
C LYS A 201 -34.62 -10.09 38.58
N LEU A 202 -33.86 -9.30 37.83
CA LEU A 202 -32.56 -9.72 37.34
C LEU A 202 -31.59 -9.77 38.51
N GLU A 203 -30.94 -10.93 38.68
CA GLU A 203 -29.93 -11.20 39.68
C GLU A 203 -28.67 -11.74 39.00
N MET A 204 -27.51 -11.27 39.46
CA MET A 204 -26.23 -11.67 38.92
C MET A 204 -26.02 -13.17 39.14
N PHE A 205 -25.77 -13.90 38.06
CA PHE A 205 -25.53 -15.34 38.08
C PHE A 205 -24.05 -15.67 37.98
N ALA A 206 -23.34 -14.98 37.09
CA ALA A 206 -21.90 -15.11 36.89
C ALA A 206 -21.31 -13.76 36.50
N TYR A 207 -20.03 -13.56 36.81
CA TYR A 207 -19.30 -12.35 36.46
C TYR A 207 -17.83 -12.63 36.25
N ASN A 208 -17.18 -11.82 35.43
CA ASN A 208 -15.74 -11.83 35.22
C ASN A 208 -15.19 -10.42 35.44
N ARG A 209 -14.06 -10.32 36.16
CA ARG A 209 -13.32 -9.07 36.41
C ARG A 209 -14.15 -7.92 37.02
N ILE A 210 -15.12 -8.22 37.88
CA ILE A 210 -15.83 -7.18 38.65
C ILE A 210 -15.14 -6.96 40.00
N GLU A 211 -14.48 -5.81 40.15
CA GLU A 211 -13.72 -5.47 41.36
C GLU A 211 -14.62 -5.26 42.59
N PHE A 212 -15.80 -4.65 42.43
CA PHE A 212 -16.53 -4.10 43.58
C PHE A 212 -17.72 -4.96 44.05
N SER A 213 -17.78 -5.27 45.35
CA SER A 213 -18.80 -6.12 46.00
C SER A 213 -20.22 -5.56 45.85
N SER A 214 -20.35 -4.24 45.83
CA SER A 214 -21.65 -3.56 45.77
C SER A 214 -22.32 -3.65 44.39
N SER A 215 -21.57 -3.90 43.31
CA SER A 215 -22.12 -4.24 42.00
C SER A 215 -22.70 -5.65 41.97
N ARG A 216 -22.16 -6.58 42.78
CA ARG A 216 -22.60 -7.99 42.86
C ARG A 216 -24.00 -8.15 43.44
N ASN A 217 -24.39 -7.25 44.36
CA ASN A 217 -25.69 -7.29 45.02
C ASN A 217 -26.77 -6.47 44.31
N ARG A 218 -26.49 -5.89 43.13
CA ARG A 218 -27.52 -5.13 42.39
C ARG A 218 -28.56 -6.08 41.81
N LYS A 219 -29.82 -5.73 42.01
CA LYS A 219 -30.97 -6.38 41.39
C LYS A 219 -31.73 -5.34 40.57
N PHE A 220 -32.18 -5.74 39.39
CA PHE A 220 -32.91 -4.84 38.48
C PHE A 220 -34.33 -5.36 38.27
N LYS A 221 -35.33 -4.49 38.38
CA LYS A 221 -36.68 -4.83 37.89
C LYS A 221 -36.76 -4.56 36.39
N LYS A 222 -37.80 -5.10 35.76
CA LYS A 222 -38.07 -4.87 34.34
C LYS A 222 -38.26 -3.37 34.07
N GLY A 223 -37.45 -2.82 33.18
CA GLY A 223 -37.41 -1.40 32.82
C GLY A 223 -36.52 -0.51 33.69
N GLU A 224 -35.88 -1.04 34.73
CA GLU A 224 -35.03 -0.27 35.64
C GLU A 224 -33.53 -0.44 35.33
N GLY A 225 -32.81 0.68 35.24
CA GLY A 225 -31.39 0.68 34.86
C GLY A 225 -31.15 0.10 33.46
N PHE A 226 -29.89 -0.13 33.13
CA PHE A 226 -29.50 -0.64 31.81
C PHE A 226 -29.99 -2.08 31.55
N ALA A 227 -29.64 -3.02 32.43
CA ALA A 227 -30.05 -4.42 32.27
C ALA A 227 -31.57 -4.60 32.34
N GLY A 228 -32.27 -3.84 33.20
CA GLY A 228 -33.72 -3.88 33.25
C GLY A 228 -34.38 -3.29 32.00
N TYR A 229 -33.78 -2.26 31.38
CA TYR A 229 -34.25 -1.71 30.11
C TYR A 229 -34.18 -2.75 28.99
N ILE A 230 -33.03 -3.44 28.82
CA ILE A 230 -32.87 -4.53 27.85
C ILE A 230 -33.86 -5.66 28.13
N TRP A 231 -34.10 -5.98 29.40
CA TRP A 231 -35.15 -6.95 29.75
C TRP A 231 -36.56 -6.48 29.35
N LYS A 232 -36.83 -5.16 29.39
CA LYS A 232 -38.11 -4.59 28.99
C LYS A 232 -38.32 -4.63 27.48
N THR A 233 -37.34 -4.17 26.71
CA THR A 233 -37.42 -4.05 25.25
C THR A 233 -37.21 -5.40 24.57
N GLY A 234 -36.33 -6.23 25.13
CA GLY A 234 -35.83 -7.42 24.46
C GLY A 234 -34.91 -7.08 23.29
N GLU A 235 -34.35 -5.87 23.25
CA GLU A 235 -33.45 -5.41 22.19
C GLU A 235 -32.04 -5.26 22.76
N THR A 236 -31.04 -5.55 21.92
CA THR A 236 -29.63 -5.29 22.23
C THR A 236 -29.40 -3.79 22.27
N GLU A 237 -28.61 -3.33 23.24
CA GLU A 237 -28.28 -1.91 23.39
C GLU A 237 -26.77 -1.77 23.51
N LEU A 238 -26.19 -0.92 22.66
CA LEU A 238 -24.81 -0.49 22.73
C LEU A 238 -24.74 0.97 23.18
N VAL A 239 -23.99 1.23 24.24
CA VAL A 239 -23.75 2.57 24.78
C VAL A 239 -22.26 2.89 24.66
N SER A 240 -21.89 3.75 23.71
CA SER A 240 -20.50 4.20 23.51
C SER A 240 -19.99 5.13 24.61
N ASP A 241 -20.90 5.84 25.31
CA ASP A 241 -20.58 6.71 26.45
C ASP A 241 -21.62 6.56 27.55
N VAL A 242 -21.22 5.88 28.62
CA VAL A 242 -22.04 5.55 29.78
C VAL A 242 -22.45 6.79 30.57
N LEU A 243 -21.58 7.80 30.69
CA LEU A 243 -21.84 8.99 31.49
C LEU A 243 -22.99 9.83 30.88
N ASN A 244 -23.12 9.77 29.56
CA ASN A 244 -24.18 10.48 28.84
C ASN A 244 -25.50 9.71 28.75
N SER A 245 -25.52 8.43 29.13
CA SER A 245 -26.71 7.58 28.99
C SER A 245 -27.72 7.75 30.13
N PRO A 246 -29.03 7.79 29.83
CA PRO A 246 -30.08 7.92 30.85
C PRO A 246 -30.22 6.67 31.74
N HIS A 247 -29.72 5.51 31.28
CA HIS A 247 -29.83 4.23 32.00
C HIS A 247 -28.90 4.13 33.21
N PHE A 248 -27.96 5.06 33.34
CA PHE A 248 -26.87 5.08 34.31
C PHE A 248 -27.01 6.23 35.32
N LYS A 249 -28.25 6.57 35.68
CA LYS A 249 -28.58 7.68 36.60
C LYS A 249 -29.14 7.17 37.94
N GLY A 250 -28.97 7.99 38.99
CA GLY A 250 -29.53 7.73 40.32
C GLY A 250 -29.01 6.43 40.95
N ALA A 251 -29.92 5.56 41.40
CA ALA A 251 -29.58 4.29 42.06
C ALA A 251 -28.81 3.30 41.15
N TYR A 252 -28.85 3.50 39.83
CA TYR A 252 -28.19 2.64 38.85
C TYR A 252 -26.90 3.24 38.29
N ALA A 253 -26.47 4.39 38.81
CA ALA A 253 -25.22 5.00 38.41
C ALA A 253 -24.03 4.02 38.52
N PRO A 254 -23.06 4.08 37.59
CA PRO A 254 -21.80 3.36 37.69
C PRO A 254 -21.18 3.64 39.05
N ARG A 255 -20.75 2.60 39.76
CA ARG A 255 -19.95 2.76 40.99
C ARG A 255 -18.45 2.77 40.69
N HIS A 256 -18.09 2.50 39.45
CA HIS A 256 -16.78 2.60 38.86
C HIS A 256 -16.95 3.22 37.48
N GLU A 257 -15.94 3.92 36.98
CA GLU A 257 -15.99 4.46 35.62
C GLU A 257 -15.84 3.30 34.63
N TYR A 258 -16.88 3.02 33.86
CA TYR A 258 -16.79 2.26 32.62
C TYR A 258 -17.21 3.21 31.50
N GLY A 259 -16.42 3.31 30.44
CA GLY A 259 -16.62 4.25 29.34
C GLY A 259 -17.74 3.80 28.41
N SER A 260 -17.80 2.50 28.12
CA SER A 260 -18.78 1.91 27.21
C SER A 260 -19.32 0.57 27.70
N ILE A 261 -20.51 0.19 27.22
CA ILE A 261 -21.16 -1.06 27.59
C ILE A 261 -22.08 -1.57 26.48
N LEU A 262 -22.00 -2.88 26.23
CA LEU A 262 -22.87 -3.63 25.34
C LEU A 262 -23.72 -4.59 26.17
N GLY A 263 -25.04 -4.50 26.01
CA GLY A 263 -25.98 -5.36 26.71
C GLY A 263 -26.89 -6.12 25.76
N VAL A 264 -26.92 -7.44 25.90
CA VAL A 264 -27.65 -8.36 25.02
C VAL A 264 -28.67 -9.16 25.84
N PRO A 265 -29.93 -9.25 25.38
CA PRO A 265 -30.94 -10.08 26.03
C PRO A 265 -30.66 -11.57 25.81
N ILE A 266 -30.75 -12.37 26.88
CA ILE A 266 -30.73 -13.83 26.81
C ILE A 266 -32.18 -14.29 26.61
N LYS A 267 -32.49 -14.89 25.45
CA LYS A 267 -33.87 -15.22 25.03
C LYS A 267 -34.11 -16.71 24.86
N ILE A 268 -35.26 -17.19 25.33
CA ILE A 268 -35.80 -18.51 25.00
C ILE A 268 -37.11 -18.29 24.24
N GLY A 269 -37.08 -18.53 22.93
CA GLY A 269 -38.12 -18.04 22.03
C GLY A 269 -38.24 -16.51 22.13
N GLU A 270 -39.45 -16.00 22.25
CA GLU A 270 -39.70 -14.55 22.41
C GLU A 270 -39.50 -14.03 23.84
N LYS A 271 -39.22 -14.92 24.80
CA LYS A 271 -39.14 -14.54 26.22
C LYS A 271 -37.70 -14.26 26.63
N VAL A 272 -37.45 -13.05 27.11
CA VAL A 272 -36.20 -12.71 27.79
C VAL A 272 -36.16 -13.41 29.16
N VAL A 273 -35.09 -14.17 29.39
CA VAL A 273 -34.84 -14.93 30.64
C VAL A 273 -33.63 -14.41 31.41
N GLY A 274 -32.81 -13.56 30.80
CA GLY A 274 -31.64 -12.95 31.39
C GLY A 274 -31.05 -11.86 30.51
N VAL A 275 -29.93 -11.29 30.93
CA VAL A 275 -29.18 -10.28 30.18
C VAL A 275 -27.68 -10.53 30.35
N LEU A 276 -26.95 -10.54 29.24
CA LEU A 276 -25.49 -10.57 29.19
C LEU A 276 -24.99 -9.14 28.97
N CYS A 277 -24.08 -8.67 29.81
CA CYS A 277 -23.46 -7.35 29.68
C CYS A 277 -21.95 -7.51 29.54
N VAL A 278 -21.34 -6.77 28.62
CA VAL A 278 -19.88 -6.63 28.47
C VAL A 278 -19.57 -5.14 28.52
N GLN A 279 -18.59 -4.74 29.32
CA GLN A 279 -18.24 -3.34 29.56
C GLN A 279 -16.73 -3.15 29.47
N SER A 280 -16.30 -1.97 29.03
CA SER A 280 -14.91 -1.53 28.95
C SER A 280 -14.74 -0.21 29.71
N GLU A 281 -13.54 0.03 30.24
CA GLU A 281 -13.16 1.32 30.81
C GLU A 281 -13.09 2.42 29.74
N ASP A 282 -12.83 2.06 28.48
CA ASP A 282 -12.74 2.98 27.35
C ASP A 282 -14.10 3.32 26.74
N ILE A 283 -14.20 4.54 26.21
CA ILE A 283 -15.36 5.00 25.43
C ILE A 283 -15.29 4.47 24.00
N ASP A 284 -16.44 4.22 23.39
CA ASP A 284 -16.57 3.80 21.98
C ASP A 284 -15.78 2.52 21.58
N GLU A 285 -15.56 1.62 22.54
CA GLU A 285 -14.75 0.39 22.35
C GLU A 285 -15.46 -0.71 21.55
N PHE A 286 -16.78 -0.74 21.53
CA PHE A 286 -17.55 -1.83 20.92
C PHE A 286 -18.07 -1.46 19.53
N HIS A 287 -18.03 -2.42 18.61
CA HIS A 287 -18.51 -2.28 17.24
C HIS A 287 -19.55 -3.35 16.87
N SER A 288 -20.10 -3.27 15.65
CA SER A 288 -21.18 -4.16 15.19
C SER A 288 -20.80 -5.64 15.14
N ASP A 289 -19.53 -5.95 14.93
CA ASP A 289 -19.05 -7.34 14.89
C ASP A 289 -18.94 -7.94 16.30
N ASP A 290 -18.63 -7.11 17.30
CA ASP A 290 -18.66 -7.51 18.71
C ASP A 290 -20.09 -7.80 19.15
N GLU A 291 -21.04 -6.96 18.75
CA GLU A 291 -22.47 -7.15 19.01
C GLU A 291 -22.92 -8.55 18.55
N ARG A 292 -22.61 -8.91 17.30
CA ARG A 292 -22.99 -10.21 16.73
C ARG A 292 -22.39 -11.38 17.52
N THR A 293 -21.16 -11.22 17.99
CA THR A 293 -20.47 -12.28 18.75
C THR A 293 -21.04 -12.43 20.16
N VAL A 294 -21.33 -11.32 20.84
CA VAL A 294 -21.97 -11.35 22.17
C VAL A 294 -23.40 -11.88 22.08
N ILE A 295 -24.14 -11.61 21.00
CA ILE A 295 -25.43 -12.25 20.71
C ILE A 295 -25.30 -13.77 20.65
N PHE A 296 -24.32 -14.28 19.90
CA PHE A 296 -24.07 -15.72 19.84
C PHE A 296 -23.79 -16.33 21.23
N TYR A 297 -23.03 -15.63 22.07
CA TYR A 297 -22.78 -16.07 23.45
C TYR A 297 -24.02 -16.01 24.34
N ALA A 298 -24.87 -14.98 24.20
CA ALA A 298 -26.15 -14.92 24.89
C ALA A 298 -27.08 -16.08 24.51
N ASP A 299 -27.08 -16.48 23.24
CA ASP A 299 -27.86 -17.64 22.76
C ASP A 299 -27.36 -18.96 23.39
N MET A 300 -26.03 -19.13 23.52
CA MET A 300 -25.45 -20.28 24.21
C MET A 300 -25.84 -20.30 25.70
N CYS A 301 -25.85 -19.14 26.37
CA CYS A 301 -26.37 -19.01 27.74
C CYS A 301 -27.86 -19.38 27.81
N ALA A 302 -28.67 -18.98 26.82
CA ALA A 302 -30.09 -19.30 26.77
C ALA A 302 -30.31 -20.81 26.65
N LEU A 303 -29.54 -21.49 25.79
CA LEU A 303 -29.60 -22.94 25.62
C LEU A 303 -29.26 -23.66 26.93
N ALA A 304 -28.18 -23.25 27.59
CA ALA A 304 -27.80 -23.82 28.88
C ALA A 304 -28.87 -23.58 29.95
N HIS A 305 -29.43 -22.37 30.02
CA HIS A 305 -30.51 -22.04 30.95
C HIS A 305 -31.78 -22.84 30.69
N PHE A 306 -32.12 -23.06 29.42
CA PHE A 306 -33.26 -23.86 29.01
C PHE A 306 -33.11 -25.32 29.42
N TYR A 307 -31.95 -25.91 29.15
CA TYR A 307 -31.64 -27.30 29.48
C TYR A 307 -31.69 -27.55 31.00
N ASP A 308 -31.09 -26.66 31.79
CA ASP A 308 -31.16 -26.63 33.25
C ASP A 308 -32.61 -26.66 33.75
N LYS A 309 -33.47 -25.80 33.18
CA LYS A 309 -34.89 -25.71 33.56
C LYS A 309 -35.76 -26.89 33.16
N ILE A 310 -35.38 -27.64 32.13
CA ILE A 310 -36.09 -28.86 31.74
C ILE A 310 -35.73 -30.01 32.67
N ASN A 311 -34.45 -30.16 33.02
CA ASN A 311 -33.98 -31.28 33.84
C ASN A 311 -34.20 -31.11 35.34
N ASP A 312 -34.46 -29.88 35.80
CA ASP A 312 -34.92 -29.58 37.16
C ASP A 312 -36.38 -30.03 37.43
N ARG A 313 -37.13 -30.52 36.44
CA ARG A 313 -38.52 -30.99 36.55
C ARG A 313 -38.64 -32.49 36.55
#